data_AF-A0A7X8EJR6-F1
#
_entry.id   AF-A0A7X8EJR6-F1
#
_cell.length_a   1.000
_cell.length_b   1.000
_cell.length_c   1.000
_cell.angle_alpha   90.00
_cell.angle_beta   90.00
_cell.angle_gamma   90.00
#
_symmetry.space_group_name_H-M   'P 1'
#
loop_
_entity.id
_entity.type
_entity.pdbx_description
1 polymer ?
#
loop_
_entity_poly.entity_id
_entity_poly.type
_entity_poly.pdbx_seq_one_letter_code
_entity_poly.pdbx_strand_id
1 'polypeptide(L)'
;MEAKKGRMPTFGEAVLVLIIDSLIISYGVLDIHFESGAVFGLGLSAHIPLFIAAVFTAAMGVFFIGRKWADVEEGMINGITVALQAVLILMTIGGLVGAWIQSGVVPTLIYYGLNLLTPQYFLLASLLICSIVSLSTGSSWSTSGTVGIALMGIGAGLGVPAPVTAGFIISGAYFGDKMSPLSDTTNLAPAVAGSDLFSHIRAMMWTTIPTLLIVAAIAAYMGREYSGALLDDSRISIIQQIMAAEFSISWMGFLPPLLVLLLAALKIPAIPGIVAGMLLAVGMSLSQGIGLGDVLDALQGGYVPGLIGQMAESADMAALNELLGGAAPFAADAFEAV
;
A
#
# COMPACT_ATOMS: atom_id res chain seq x y z
N MET A 1 -17.57 -1.24 -49.83
CA MET A 1 -18.21 -2.44 -49.27
C MET A 1 -17.97 -2.38 -47.77
N GLU A 2 -18.91 -1.81 -47.00
CA GLU A 2 -18.77 -1.72 -45.54
C GLU A 2 -18.71 -3.13 -44.96
N ALA A 3 -17.56 -3.47 -44.37
CA ALA A 3 -17.39 -4.71 -43.68
C ALA A 3 -18.39 -4.79 -42.51
N LYS A 4 -19.24 -5.82 -42.50
CA LYS A 4 -20.08 -6.16 -41.35
C LYS A 4 -19.22 -6.18 -40.08
N LYS A 5 -19.42 -5.20 -39.18
CA LYS A 5 -18.95 -5.28 -37.80
C LYS A 5 -19.53 -6.57 -37.20
N GLY A 6 -18.68 -7.40 -36.60
CA GLY A 6 -19.12 -8.64 -35.94
C GLY A 6 -20.19 -8.35 -34.88
N ARG A 7 -20.94 -9.38 -34.45
CA ARG A 7 -22.00 -9.20 -33.42
C ARG A 7 -21.40 -8.73 -32.09
N MET A 8 -22.20 -8.05 -31.28
CA MET A 8 -21.86 -7.81 -29.87
C MET A 8 -21.89 -9.15 -29.10
N PRO A 9 -21.04 -9.35 -28.09
CA PRO A 9 -21.18 -10.47 -27.17
C PRO A 9 -22.54 -10.39 -26.46
N THR A 10 -23.16 -11.54 -26.23
CA THR A 10 -24.31 -11.63 -25.33
C THR A 10 -23.84 -11.50 -23.88
N PHE A 11 -24.75 -11.13 -22.98
CA PHE A 11 -24.44 -11.02 -21.55
C PHE A 11 -23.86 -12.33 -20.99
N GLY A 12 -24.43 -13.48 -21.37
CA GLY A 12 -23.94 -14.79 -20.94
C GLY A 12 -22.51 -15.09 -21.41
N GLU A 13 -22.17 -14.73 -22.65
CA GLU A 13 -20.81 -14.88 -23.18
C GLU A 13 -19.81 -13.96 -22.46
N ALA A 14 -20.21 -12.72 -22.16
CA ALA A 14 -19.36 -11.79 -21.41
C ALA A 14 -19.09 -12.30 -19.99
N VAL A 15 -20.12 -12.79 -19.29
CA VAL A 15 -19.97 -13.38 -17.95
C VAL A 15 -19.13 -14.65 -17.99
N LEU A 16 -19.33 -15.51 -19.01
CA LEU A 16 -18.52 -16.71 -19.19
C LEU A 16 -17.04 -16.37 -19.33
N VAL A 17 -16.72 -15.39 -20.18
CA VAL A 17 -15.34 -14.92 -20.36
C VAL A 17 -14.75 -14.41 -19.06
N LEU A 18 -15.48 -13.56 -18.32
CA LEU A 18 -15.02 -13.05 -17.02
C LEU A 18 -14.77 -14.16 -15.99
N ILE A 19 -15.64 -15.16 -15.92
CA ILE A 19 -15.47 -16.29 -15.00
C ILE A 19 -14.25 -17.12 -15.38
N ILE A 20 -14.09 -17.45 -16.67
CA ILE A 20 -12.96 -18.25 -17.14
C ILE A 20 -11.64 -17.49 -16.93
N ASP A 21 -11.57 -16.21 -17.27
CA ASP A 21 -10.39 -15.39 -17.04
C ASP A 21 -10.06 -15.30 -15.54
N SER A 22 -11.07 -15.09 -14.69
CA SER A 22 -10.87 -15.10 -13.24
C SER A 22 -10.32 -16.45 -12.75
N LEU A 23 -10.81 -17.57 -13.28
CA LEU A 23 -10.31 -18.90 -12.91
C LEU A 23 -8.88 -19.13 -13.41
N ILE A 24 -8.56 -18.72 -14.63
CA ILE A 24 -7.20 -18.81 -15.19
C ILE A 24 -6.23 -18.01 -14.30
N ILE A 25 -6.59 -16.77 -13.96
CA ILE A 25 -5.76 -15.89 -13.13
C ILE A 25 -5.65 -16.45 -11.70
N SER A 26 -6.76 -16.80 -11.06
CA SER A 26 -6.77 -17.33 -9.70
C SER A 26 -6.00 -18.65 -9.60
N TYR A 27 -6.21 -19.61 -10.50
CA TYR A 27 -5.47 -20.86 -10.50
C TYR A 27 -3.99 -20.65 -10.85
N GLY A 28 -3.67 -19.71 -11.74
CA GLY A 28 -2.28 -19.42 -12.09
C GLY A 28 -1.50 -18.77 -10.96
N VAL A 29 -2.09 -17.81 -10.24
CA VAL A 29 -1.39 -16.95 -9.27
C VAL A 29 -1.45 -17.49 -7.85
N LEU A 30 -2.57 -18.08 -7.43
CA LEU A 30 -2.72 -18.52 -6.04
C LEU A 30 -1.82 -19.72 -5.74
N ASP A 31 -1.38 -19.80 -4.49
CA ASP A 31 -0.58 -20.91 -3.95
C ASP A 31 -1.12 -21.29 -2.56
N ILE A 32 -2.30 -21.92 -2.56
CA ILE A 32 -3.02 -22.24 -1.32
C ILE A 32 -2.69 -23.67 -0.92
N HIS A 33 -2.02 -23.81 0.22
CA HIS A 33 -1.74 -25.09 0.87
C HIS A 33 -2.82 -25.38 1.92
N PHE A 34 -3.63 -26.42 1.69
CA PHE A 34 -4.62 -26.87 2.66
C PHE A 34 -3.99 -27.84 3.66
N GLU A 35 -4.54 -27.86 4.88
CA GLU A 35 -4.14 -28.82 5.93
C GLU A 35 -4.29 -30.29 5.50
N SER A 36 -5.16 -30.57 4.53
CA SER A 36 -5.35 -31.90 3.92
C SER A 36 -4.19 -32.35 3.02
N GLY A 37 -3.18 -31.50 2.80
CA GLY A 37 -2.08 -31.72 1.87
C GLY A 37 -2.43 -31.41 0.40
N ALA A 38 -3.67 -30.97 0.13
CA ALA A 38 -4.05 -30.47 -1.19
C ALA A 38 -3.43 -29.09 -1.44
N VAL A 39 -2.98 -28.86 -2.67
CA VAL A 39 -2.49 -27.56 -3.12
C VAL A 39 -3.43 -27.05 -4.20
N PHE A 40 -3.88 -25.80 -4.06
CA PHE A 40 -4.67 -25.12 -5.09
C PHE A 40 -3.89 -23.96 -5.68
N GLY A 41 -3.75 -24.03 -6.99
CA GLY A 41 -3.05 -23.05 -7.81
C GLY A 41 -1.59 -23.40 -8.04
N LEU A 42 -0.95 -22.63 -8.93
CA LEU A 42 0.39 -22.91 -9.45
C LEU A 42 1.48 -21.99 -8.86
N GLY A 43 1.09 -20.97 -8.08
CA GLY A 43 2.03 -20.00 -7.50
C GLY A 43 2.88 -19.23 -8.52
N LEU A 44 2.36 -19.03 -9.75
CA LEU A 44 3.10 -18.34 -10.81
C LEU A 44 2.99 -16.82 -10.65
N SER A 45 4.01 -16.09 -11.10
CA SER A 45 3.92 -14.65 -11.29
C SER A 45 2.76 -14.29 -12.24
N ALA A 46 2.01 -13.23 -11.92
CA ALA A 46 0.78 -12.87 -12.60
C ALA A 46 0.89 -12.63 -14.12
N HIS A 47 2.09 -12.36 -14.65
CA HIS A 47 2.31 -12.09 -16.07
C HIS A 47 1.80 -13.20 -17.00
N ILE A 48 2.15 -14.47 -16.73
CA ILE A 48 1.77 -15.59 -17.61
C ILE A 48 0.27 -15.89 -17.50
N PRO A 49 -0.34 -16.00 -16.31
CA PRO A 49 -1.79 -16.18 -16.18
C PRO A 49 -2.60 -15.06 -16.86
N LEU A 50 -2.18 -13.79 -16.71
CA LEU A 50 -2.83 -12.65 -17.39
C LEU A 50 -2.70 -12.73 -18.91
N PHE A 51 -1.53 -13.14 -19.43
CA PHE A 51 -1.33 -13.34 -20.87
C PHE A 51 -2.24 -14.45 -21.41
N ILE A 52 -2.35 -15.57 -20.71
CA ILE A 52 -3.23 -16.68 -21.11
C ILE A 52 -4.70 -16.26 -21.12
N ALA A 53 -5.15 -15.53 -20.10
CA ALA A 53 -6.50 -14.96 -20.05
C ALA A 53 -6.76 -14.01 -21.23
N ALA A 54 -5.81 -13.14 -21.56
CA ALA A 54 -5.92 -12.25 -22.72
C ALA A 54 -5.99 -13.03 -24.05
N VAL A 55 -5.20 -14.09 -24.21
CA VAL A 55 -5.26 -14.98 -25.39
C VAL A 55 -6.61 -15.69 -25.47
N PHE A 56 -7.14 -16.19 -24.35
CA PHE A 56 -8.46 -16.82 -24.29
C PHE A 56 -9.56 -15.84 -24.70
N THR A 57 -9.56 -14.63 -24.13
CA THR A 57 -10.52 -13.57 -24.47
C THR A 57 -10.43 -13.16 -25.94
N ALA A 58 -9.23 -13.02 -26.49
CA ALA A 58 -9.03 -12.73 -27.91
C ALA A 58 -9.55 -13.88 -28.80
N ALA A 59 -9.28 -15.13 -28.44
CA ALA A 59 -9.76 -16.31 -29.15
C ALA A 59 -11.30 -16.41 -29.12
N MET A 60 -11.93 -16.12 -27.97
CA MET A 60 -13.38 -16.02 -27.84
C MET A 60 -13.96 -14.95 -28.77
N GLY A 61 -13.32 -13.78 -28.82
CA GLY A 61 -13.66 -12.69 -29.74
C GLY A 61 -13.64 -13.10 -31.21
N VAL A 62 -12.55 -13.74 -31.65
CA VAL A 62 -12.36 -14.10 -33.07
C VAL A 62 -13.19 -15.32 -33.48
N PHE A 63 -13.08 -16.42 -32.73
CA PHE A 63 -13.62 -17.72 -33.18
C PHE A 63 -15.09 -17.94 -32.81
N PHE A 64 -15.56 -17.43 -31.67
CA PHE A 64 -16.92 -17.68 -31.19
C PHE A 64 -17.88 -16.50 -31.42
N ILE A 65 -17.39 -15.28 -31.20
CA ILE A 65 -18.17 -14.06 -31.45
C ILE A 65 -18.11 -13.66 -32.93
N GLY A 66 -17.04 -14.04 -33.64
CA GLY A 66 -16.85 -13.75 -35.07
C GLY A 66 -16.43 -12.30 -35.33
N ARG A 67 -15.70 -11.69 -34.37
CA ARG A 67 -15.07 -10.38 -34.57
C ARG A 67 -13.83 -10.53 -35.44
N LYS A 68 -13.53 -9.50 -36.23
CA LYS A 68 -12.27 -9.48 -36.97
C LYS A 68 -11.12 -9.26 -35.99
N TRP A 69 -9.94 -9.79 -36.31
CA TRP A 69 -8.72 -9.53 -35.53
C TRP A 69 -8.51 -8.02 -35.30
N ALA A 70 -8.68 -7.20 -36.34
CA ALA A 70 -8.56 -5.75 -36.23
C ALA A 70 -9.51 -5.13 -35.18
N ASP A 71 -10.74 -5.65 -35.04
CA ASP A 71 -11.69 -5.17 -34.03
C ASP A 71 -11.23 -5.56 -32.60
N VAL A 72 -10.66 -6.76 -32.45
CA VAL A 72 -10.12 -7.26 -31.18
C VAL A 72 -8.87 -6.48 -30.79
N GLU A 73 -7.97 -6.24 -31.75
CA GLU A 73 -6.76 -5.43 -31.59
C GLU A 73 -7.07 -3.98 -31.20
N GLU A 74 -8.03 -3.35 -31.89
CA GLU A 74 -8.52 -2.02 -31.52
C GLU A 74 -9.07 -2.00 -30.08
N GLY A 75 -9.81 -3.03 -29.68
CA GLY A 75 -10.29 -3.22 -28.30
C GLY A 75 -9.15 -3.32 -27.28
N MET A 76 -8.10 -4.08 -27.60
CA MET A 76 -6.90 -4.19 -26.75
C MET A 76 -6.21 -2.83 -26.59
N ILE A 77 -5.97 -2.11 -27.69
CA ILE A 77 -5.35 -0.78 -27.68
C ILE A 77 -6.17 0.21 -26.88
N ASN A 78 -7.50 0.20 -27.05
CA ASN A 78 -8.39 1.07 -26.27
C ASN A 78 -8.32 0.74 -24.77
N GLY A 79 -8.32 -0.54 -24.40
CA GLY A 79 -8.15 -0.97 -23.00
C GLY A 79 -6.84 -0.45 -22.39
N ILE A 80 -5.72 -0.56 -23.12
CA ILE A 80 -4.43 -0.01 -22.71
C ILE A 80 -4.50 1.53 -22.56
N THR A 81 -5.17 2.20 -23.50
CA THR A 81 -5.30 3.68 -23.49
C THR A 81 -6.08 4.17 -22.28
N VAL A 82 -7.17 3.47 -21.91
CA VAL A 82 -7.94 3.76 -20.69
C VAL A 82 -7.08 3.57 -19.44
N ALA A 83 -6.27 2.51 -19.40
CA ALA A 83 -5.37 2.25 -18.26
C ALA A 83 -4.18 3.21 -18.18
N LEU A 84 -3.81 3.88 -19.28
CA LEU A 84 -2.61 4.72 -19.36
C LEU A 84 -2.61 5.86 -18.33
N GLN A 85 -3.77 6.45 -18.03
CA GLN A 85 -3.87 7.48 -17.01
C GLN A 85 -3.47 6.94 -15.62
N ALA A 86 -3.95 5.75 -15.25
CA ALA A 86 -3.58 5.12 -14.00
C ALA A 86 -2.08 4.76 -13.96
N VAL A 87 -1.53 4.25 -15.07
CA VAL A 87 -0.09 3.96 -15.20
C VAL A 87 0.77 5.20 -14.97
N LEU A 88 0.44 6.34 -15.58
CA LEU A 88 1.18 7.59 -15.41
C LEU A 88 1.12 8.10 -13.96
N ILE A 89 -0.02 7.93 -13.30
CA ILE A 89 -0.18 8.26 -11.87
C ILE A 89 0.74 7.38 -11.03
N LEU A 90 0.70 6.06 -11.22
CA LEU A 90 1.54 5.08 -10.50
C LEU A 90 3.04 5.31 -10.70
N MET A 91 3.48 5.64 -11.91
CA MET A 91 4.87 5.99 -12.19
C MET A 91 5.32 7.21 -11.39
N THR A 92 4.46 8.23 -11.28
CA THR A 92 4.75 9.44 -10.49
C THR A 92 4.84 9.10 -9.00
N ILE A 93 4.04 8.14 -8.52
CA ILE A 93 3.99 7.74 -7.11
C ILE A 93 5.23 6.95 -6.71
N GLY A 94 5.77 6.11 -7.59
CA GLY A 94 7.04 5.42 -7.34
C GLY A 94 8.13 6.41 -6.91
N GLY A 95 8.29 7.51 -7.66
CA GLY A 95 9.22 8.57 -7.31
C GLY A 95 8.83 9.36 -6.05
N LEU A 96 7.53 9.56 -5.80
CA LEU A 96 7.02 10.23 -4.60
C LEU A 96 7.44 9.46 -3.34
N VAL A 97 7.21 8.14 -3.32
CA VAL A 97 7.49 7.28 -2.16
C VAL A 97 9.00 7.25 -1.90
N GLY A 98 9.82 7.11 -2.95
CA GLY A 98 11.28 7.21 -2.83
C GLY A 98 11.72 8.54 -2.21
N ALA A 99 11.20 9.66 -2.72
CA ALA A 99 11.46 11.00 -2.17
C ALA A 99 11.01 11.13 -0.70
N TRP A 100 9.86 10.58 -0.36
CA TRP A 100 9.28 10.68 0.98
C TRP A 100 10.03 9.85 2.02
N ILE A 101 10.53 8.67 1.66
CA ILE A 101 11.36 7.88 2.56
C ILE A 101 12.72 8.57 2.73
N GLN A 102 13.37 8.97 1.62
CA GLN A 102 14.66 9.66 1.64
C GLN A 102 14.63 10.97 2.47
N SER A 103 13.53 11.73 2.39
CA SER A 103 13.37 13.00 3.12
C SER A 103 12.90 12.83 4.58
N GLY A 104 12.62 11.60 5.02
CA GLY A 104 12.10 11.33 6.36
C GLY A 104 10.59 11.57 6.53
N VAL A 105 9.84 11.85 5.46
CA VAL A 105 8.37 12.06 5.50
C VAL A 105 7.62 10.81 5.96
N VAL A 106 7.81 9.67 5.27
CA VAL A 106 7.17 8.40 5.68
C VAL A 106 7.65 7.97 7.07
N PRO A 107 8.97 8.00 7.37
CA PRO A 107 9.47 7.75 8.72
C PRO A 107 8.84 8.64 9.81
N THR A 108 8.64 9.93 9.53
CA THR A 108 7.99 10.88 10.46
C THR A 108 6.56 10.46 10.79
N LEU A 109 5.77 10.07 9.78
CA LEU A 109 4.40 9.59 9.98
C LEU A 109 4.36 8.38 10.91
N ILE A 110 5.31 7.45 10.73
CA ILE A 110 5.42 6.24 11.55
C ILE A 110 5.87 6.60 12.97
N TYR A 111 6.97 7.36 13.12
CA TYR A 111 7.56 7.72 14.42
C TYR A 111 6.54 8.39 15.35
N TYR A 112 5.83 9.41 14.85
CA TYR A 112 4.82 10.09 15.64
C TYR A 112 3.54 9.27 15.81
N GLY A 113 3.21 8.40 14.85
CA GLY A 113 2.12 7.43 14.98
C GLY A 113 2.34 6.47 16.16
N LEU A 114 3.58 6.01 16.36
CA LEU A 114 3.93 5.12 17.47
C LEU A 114 3.74 5.77 18.85
N ASN A 115 3.86 7.09 18.98
CA ASN A 115 3.59 7.81 20.24
C ASN A 115 2.11 7.76 20.67
N LEU A 116 1.20 7.39 19.78
CA LEU A 116 -0.23 7.23 20.08
C LEU A 116 -0.57 5.84 20.67
N LEU A 117 0.40 4.92 20.72
CA LEU A 117 0.19 3.55 21.16
C LEU A 117 0.21 3.44 22.69
N THR A 118 -0.98 3.38 23.29
CA THR A 118 -1.20 2.78 24.61
C THR A 118 -2.05 1.51 24.44
N PRO A 119 -2.02 0.50 25.34
CA PRO A 119 -2.72 -0.77 25.12
C PRO A 119 -4.21 -0.57 24.85
N GLN A 120 -4.81 0.38 25.59
CA GLN A 120 -6.22 0.73 25.45
C GLN A 120 -6.58 1.35 24.09
N TYR A 121 -5.61 1.99 23.42
CA TYR A 121 -5.79 2.62 22.11
C TYR A 121 -5.10 1.86 20.99
N PHE A 122 -4.42 0.75 21.27
CA PHE A 122 -3.61 0.03 20.29
C PHE A 122 -4.40 -0.30 19.02
N LEU A 123 -5.57 -0.95 19.16
CA LEU A 123 -6.40 -1.32 18.01
C LEU A 123 -6.84 -0.10 17.17
N LEU A 124 -7.23 0.98 17.84
CA LEU A 124 -7.63 2.22 17.19
C LEU A 124 -6.45 2.90 16.50
N ALA A 125 -5.30 2.94 17.17
CA ALA A 125 -4.08 3.51 16.64
C ALA A 125 -3.57 2.70 15.44
N SER A 126 -3.57 1.37 15.50
CA SER A 126 -3.23 0.50 14.36
C SER A 126 -4.14 0.78 13.16
N LEU A 127 -5.46 0.85 13.37
CA LEU A 127 -6.42 1.21 12.33
C LEU A 127 -6.08 2.57 11.69
N LEU A 128 -5.84 3.59 12.50
CA LEU A 128 -5.59 4.96 12.02
C LEU A 128 -4.21 5.10 11.37
N ILE A 129 -3.17 4.51 11.96
CA ILE A 129 -1.82 4.51 11.40
C ILE A 129 -1.84 3.81 10.04
N CYS A 130 -2.42 2.61 9.93
CA CYS A 130 -2.53 1.92 8.65
C CYS A 130 -3.41 2.69 7.65
N SER A 131 -4.46 3.37 8.11
CA SER A 131 -5.27 4.25 7.26
C SER A 131 -4.45 5.40 6.68
N ILE A 132 -3.67 6.09 7.51
CA ILE A 132 -2.85 7.23 7.09
C ILE A 132 -1.72 6.75 6.17
N VAL A 133 -0.98 5.73 6.58
CA VAL A 133 0.11 5.16 5.79
C VAL A 133 -0.42 4.68 4.44
N SER A 134 -1.53 3.95 4.40
CA SER A 134 -2.08 3.45 3.13
C SER A 134 -2.71 4.55 2.28
N LEU A 135 -3.29 5.60 2.89
CA LEU A 135 -3.71 6.80 2.14
C LEU A 135 -2.50 7.47 1.48
N SER A 136 -1.37 7.51 2.18
CA SER A 136 -0.10 8.08 1.75
C SER A 136 0.68 7.23 0.75
N THR A 137 0.59 5.91 0.82
CA THR A 137 1.28 4.99 -0.11
C THR A 137 0.39 4.55 -1.27
N GLY A 138 -0.93 4.63 -1.13
CA GLY A 138 -1.89 4.13 -2.10
C GLY A 138 -1.94 2.61 -2.20
N SER A 139 -1.46 1.87 -1.20
CA SER A 139 -1.39 0.40 -1.28
C SER A 139 -1.74 -0.26 0.04
N SER A 140 -2.78 -1.10 0.03
CA SER A 140 -3.17 -1.90 1.19
C SER A 140 -2.14 -2.98 1.51
N TRP A 141 -1.59 -3.64 0.49
CA TRP A 141 -0.59 -4.71 0.63
C TRP A 141 0.73 -4.19 1.18
N SER A 142 1.26 -3.08 0.64
CA SER A 142 2.50 -2.49 1.14
C SER A 142 2.37 -2.04 2.60
N THR A 143 1.25 -1.38 2.95
CA THR A 143 1.00 -0.97 4.34
C THR A 143 0.89 -2.15 5.28
N SER A 144 0.18 -3.21 4.89
CA SER A 144 0.04 -4.43 5.70
C SER A 144 1.39 -5.14 5.86
N GLY A 145 2.20 -5.20 4.80
CA GLY A 145 3.50 -5.86 4.78
C GLY A 145 4.65 -5.09 5.45
N THR A 146 4.46 -3.82 5.82
CA THR A 146 5.51 -2.99 6.44
C THR A 146 5.13 -2.64 7.88
N VAL A 147 4.44 -1.51 8.06
CA VAL A 147 3.93 -1.05 9.36
C VAL A 147 2.95 -2.05 9.95
N GLY A 148 2.15 -2.75 9.13
CA GLY A 148 1.27 -3.80 9.60
C GLY A 148 2.01 -4.94 10.30
N ILE A 149 3.12 -5.44 9.73
CA ILE A 149 3.93 -6.49 10.37
C ILE A 149 4.53 -5.99 11.70
N ALA A 150 5.04 -4.77 11.73
CA ALA A 150 5.55 -4.18 12.98
C ALA A 150 4.45 -4.09 14.06
N LEU A 151 3.24 -3.64 13.67
CA LEU A 151 2.09 -3.58 14.56
C LEU A 151 1.62 -4.98 14.99
N MET A 152 1.74 -6.02 14.17
CA MET A 152 1.48 -7.41 14.57
C MET A 152 2.41 -7.85 15.70
N GLY A 153 3.70 -7.52 15.61
CA GLY A 153 4.68 -7.81 16.67
C GLY A 153 4.40 -7.07 17.98
N ILE A 154 3.97 -5.79 17.88
CA ILE A 154 3.53 -5.02 19.05
C ILE A 154 2.27 -5.63 19.66
N GLY A 155 1.27 -5.97 18.84
CA GLY A 155 0.02 -6.58 19.29
C GLY A 155 0.25 -7.91 20.03
N ALA A 156 1.18 -8.74 19.55
CA ALA A 156 1.60 -9.96 20.23
C ALA A 156 2.21 -9.67 21.61
N GLY A 157 3.08 -8.65 21.72
CA GLY A 157 3.66 -8.21 22.99
C GLY A 157 2.62 -7.66 23.99
N LEU A 158 1.50 -7.12 23.48
CA LEU A 158 0.38 -6.65 24.29
C LEU A 158 -0.64 -7.74 24.65
N GLY A 159 -0.41 -8.98 24.21
CA GLY A 159 -1.36 -10.08 24.40
C GLY A 159 -2.65 -9.94 23.60
N VAL A 160 -2.67 -9.07 22.58
CA VAL A 160 -3.82 -8.90 21.69
C VAL A 160 -3.83 -10.06 20.69
N PRO A 161 -4.94 -10.80 20.55
CA PRO A 161 -5.02 -11.93 19.62
C PRO A 161 -4.65 -11.52 18.20
N ALA A 162 -3.75 -12.27 17.56
CA ALA A 162 -3.26 -11.99 16.21
C ALA A 162 -4.37 -11.76 15.17
N PRO A 163 -5.49 -12.52 15.14
CA PRO A 163 -6.58 -12.26 14.18
C PRO A 163 -7.25 -10.90 14.39
N VAL A 164 -7.37 -10.44 15.64
CA VAL A 164 -7.96 -9.13 15.96
C VAL A 164 -7.03 -8.02 15.50
N THR A 165 -5.75 -8.11 15.85
CA THR A 165 -4.71 -7.16 15.41
C THR A 165 -4.66 -7.05 13.88
N ALA A 166 -4.60 -8.20 13.19
CA ALA A 166 -4.60 -8.25 11.73
C ALA A 166 -5.87 -7.63 11.13
N GLY A 167 -7.04 -7.89 11.72
CA GLY A 167 -8.31 -7.34 11.26
C GLY A 167 -8.32 -5.80 11.21
N PHE A 168 -7.83 -5.13 12.26
CA PHE A 168 -7.78 -3.66 12.30
C PHE A 168 -6.69 -3.07 11.41
N ILE A 169 -5.52 -3.72 11.33
CA ILE A 169 -4.44 -3.33 10.40
C ILE A 169 -4.94 -3.38 8.96
N ILE A 170 -5.52 -4.51 8.54
CA ILE A 170 -6.05 -4.73 7.20
C ILE A 170 -7.19 -3.75 6.92
N SER A 171 -8.09 -3.53 7.87
CA SER A 171 -9.19 -2.56 7.71
C SER A 171 -8.67 -1.15 7.45
N GLY A 172 -7.64 -0.72 8.18
CA GLY A 172 -7.01 0.58 7.97
C GLY A 172 -6.30 0.66 6.63
N ALA A 173 -5.55 -0.38 6.28
CA ALA A 173 -4.85 -0.46 5.01
C ALA A 173 -5.83 -0.37 3.82
N TYR A 174 -6.93 -1.13 3.82
CA TYR A 174 -7.94 -1.06 2.77
C TYR A 174 -8.70 0.27 2.76
N PHE A 175 -8.93 0.88 3.91
CA PHE A 175 -9.51 2.22 3.97
C PHE A 175 -8.62 3.23 3.23
N GLY A 176 -7.33 3.25 3.56
CA GLY A 176 -6.38 4.21 2.99
C GLY A 176 -6.22 4.00 1.49
N ASP A 177 -5.99 2.77 1.05
CA ASP A 177 -5.90 2.36 -0.36
C ASP A 177 -7.12 2.86 -1.17
N LYS A 178 -8.34 2.55 -0.69
CA LYS A 178 -9.59 2.91 -1.35
C LYS A 178 -9.84 4.42 -1.43
N MET A 179 -9.28 5.19 -0.51
CA MET A 179 -9.45 6.65 -0.46
C MET A 179 -8.27 7.41 -1.06
N SER A 180 -7.19 6.71 -1.41
CA SER A 180 -5.97 7.33 -1.89
C SER A 180 -6.07 7.67 -3.38
N PRO A 181 -5.80 8.92 -3.79
CA PRO A 181 -5.59 9.24 -5.20
C PRO A 181 -4.30 8.60 -5.74
N LEU A 182 -3.52 7.93 -4.88
CA LEU A 182 -2.29 7.23 -5.23
C LEU A 182 -2.54 5.73 -5.54
N SER A 183 -3.72 5.22 -5.24
CA SER A 183 -4.03 3.79 -5.42
C SER A 183 -4.33 3.43 -6.87
N ASP A 184 -3.80 2.29 -7.31
CA ASP A 184 -4.04 1.72 -8.63
C ASP A 184 -5.53 1.44 -8.86
N THR A 185 -6.18 0.77 -7.91
CA THR A 185 -7.61 0.43 -7.99
C THR A 185 -8.49 1.67 -7.95
N THR A 186 -8.15 2.65 -7.10
CA THR A 186 -8.88 3.92 -6.99
C THR A 186 -8.74 4.77 -8.25
N ASN A 187 -7.63 4.66 -8.99
CA ASN A 187 -7.43 5.34 -10.26
C ASN A 187 -8.04 4.60 -11.46
N LEU A 188 -7.92 3.28 -11.52
CA LEU A 188 -8.37 2.48 -12.66
C LEU A 188 -9.89 2.32 -12.69
N ALA A 189 -10.54 2.16 -11.53
CA ALA A 189 -11.99 2.02 -11.46
C ALA A 189 -12.76 3.18 -12.12
N PRO A 190 -12.51 4.46 -11.78
CA PRO A 190 -13.19 5.57 -12.42
C PRO A 190 -12.80 5.74 -13.90
N ALA A 191 -11.55 5.46 -14.28
CA ALA A 191 -11.10 5.53 -15.67
C ALA A 191 -11.88 4.57 -16.57
N VAL A 192 -12.08 3.32 -16.12
CA VAL A 192 -12.85 2.31 -16.84
C VAL A 192 -14.35 2.61 -16.83
N ALA A 193 -14.86 3.18 -15.73
CA ALA A 193 -16.26 3.60 -15.61
C ALA A 193 -16.59 4.92 -16.34
N GLY A 194 -15.59 5.63 -16.90
CA GLY A 194 -15.77 6.91 -17.59
C GLY A 194 -16.12 8.08 -16.65
N SER A 195 -15.65 8.03 -15.39
CA SER A 195 -15.81 9.09 -14.39
C SER A 195 -14.45 9.68 -13.98
N ASP A 196 -14.46 10.81 -13.29
CA ASP A 196 -13.22 11.40 -12.77
C ASP A 196 -12.85 10.85 -11.38
N LEU A 197 -11.54 10.73 -11.15
CA LEU A 197 -10.95 10.24 -9.90
C LEU A 197 -11.55 10.89 -8.65
N PHE A 198 -11.63 12.23 -8.64
CA PHE A 198 -12.04 12.94 -7.44
C PHE A 198 -13.55 12.88 -7.19
N SER A 199 -14.39 12.80 -8.23
CA SER A 199 -15.82 12.48 -8.01
C SER A 199 -16.01 11.06 -7.52
N HIS A 200 -15.21 10.09 -8.00
CA HIS A 200 -15.26 8.72 -7.51
C HIS A 200 -14.89 8.63 -6.03
N ILE A 201 -13.76 9.24 -5.61
CA ILE A 201 -13.37 9.31 -4.19
C ILE A 201 -14.47 10.00 -3.36
N ARG A 202 -15.06 11.09 -3.87
CA ARG A 202 -16.16 11.78 -3.17
C ARG A 202 -17.41 10.91 -3.02
N ALA A 203 -17.74 10.14 -4.04
CA ALA A 203 -18.85 9.19 -3.96
C ALA A 203 -18.55 8.10 -2.91
N MET A 204 -17.32 7.60 -2.86
CA MET A 204 -16.91 6.60 -1.87
C MET A 204 -16.88 7.14 -0.43
N MET A 205 -16.59 8.43 -0.21
CA MET A 205 -16.63 9.01 1.13
C MET A 205 -17.95 8.75 1.87
N TRP A 206 -19.08 8.70 1.15
CA TRP A 206 -20.40 8.45 1.72
C TRP A 206 -20.58 7.06 2.33
N THR A 207 -19.79 6.07 1.91
CA THR A 207 -19.84 4.71 2.47
C THR A 207 -18.60 4.40 3.30
N THR A 208 -17.43 4.86 2.85
CA THR A 208 -16.16 4.54 3.48
C THR A 208 -15.94 5.30 4.79
N ILE A 209 -16.27 6.60 4.88
CA ILE A 209 -16.10 7.37 6.13
C ILE A 209 -17.04 6.86 7.24
N PRO A 210 -18.35 6.64 7.01
CA PRO A 210 -19.20 6.04 8.02
C PRO A 210 -18.72 4.67 8.48
N THR A 211 -18.23 3.84 7.55
CA THR A 211 -17.66 2.52 7.89
C THR A 211 -16.43 2.67 8.78
N LEU A 212 -15.50 3.59 8.46
CA LEU A 212 -14.33 3.85 9.29
C LEU A 212 -14.72 4.29 10.70
N LEU A 213 -15.71 5.18 10.84
CA LEU A 213 -16.18 5.63 12.15
C LEU A 213 -16.76 4.49 12.98
N ILE A 214 -17.54 3.59 12.36
CA ILE A 214 -18.07 2.40 13.02
C ILE A 214 -16.94 1.49 13.46
N VAL A 215 -15.99 1.18 12.57
CA VAL A 215 -14.84 0.31 12.87
C VAL A 215 -13.94 0.94 13.94
N ALA A 216 -13.72 2.26 13.91
CA ALA A 216 -12.96 2.99 14.92
C ALA A 216 -13.65 2.96 16.29
N ALA A 217 -14.99 3.07 16.33
CA ALA A 217 -15.74 2.91 17.58
C ALA A 217 -15.62 1.49 18.15
N ILE A 218 -15.66 0.47 17.28
CA ILE A 218 -15.43 -0.93 17.67
C ILE A 218 -14.00 -1.11 18.19
N ALA A 219 -12.99 -0.57 17.49
CA ALA A 219 -11.59 -0.63 17.89
C ALA A 219 -11.37 0.00 19.27
N ALA A 220 -11.97 1.18 19.51
CA ALA A 220 -11.88 1.88 20.79
C ALA A 220 -12.62 1.15 21.92
N TYR A 221 -13.72 0.45 21.62
CA TYR A 221 -14.44 -0.35 22.60
C TYR A 221 -13.65 -1.61 22.98
N MET A 222 -13.20 -2.38 21.99
CA MET A 222 -12.43 -3.61 22.19
C MET A 222 -11.06 -3.33 22.82
N GLY A 223 -10.43 -2.21 22.47
CA GLY A 223 -9.12 -1.80 23.01
C GLY A 223 -9.09 -1.72 24.54
N ARG A 224 -10.22 -1.36 25.17
CA ARG A 224 -10.33 -1.26 26.63
C ARG A 224 -10.07 -2.57 27.37
N GLU A 225 -10.34 -3.71 26.74
CA GLU A 225 -10.09 -5.03 27.34
C GLU A 225 -8.58 -5.29 27.55
N TYR A 226 -7.72 -4.55 26.83
CA TYR A 226 -6.28 -4.67 26.89
C TYR A 226 -5.62 -3.60 27.74
N SER A 227 -6.37 -2.73 28.42
CA SER A 227 -5.83 -1.60 29.20
C SER A 227 -4.94 -2.01 30.38
N GLY A 228 -5.05 -3.26 30.85
CA GLY A 228 -4.24 -3.84 31.92
C GLY A 228 -3.00 -4.60 31.44
N ALA A 229 -2.81 -4.74 30.13
CA ALA A 229 -1.58 -5.32 29.58
C ALA A 229 -0.43 -4.34 29.84
N LEU A 230 0.63 -4.80 30.49
CA LEU A 230 1.86 -4.02 30.63
C LEU A 230 2.41 -3.79 29.22
N LEU A 231 2.46 -2.53 28.77
CA LEU A 231 3.27 -2.17 27.60
C LEU A 231 4.72 -2.53 27.93
N ASP A 232 5.34 -3.32 27.06
CA ASP A 232 6.79 -3.32 26.99
C ASP A 232 7.22 -2.05 26.20
N ASP A 233 7.23 -0.90 26.89
CA ASP A 233 7.63 0.41 26.37
C ASP A 233 9.02 0.36 25.70
N SER A 234 9.83 -0.65 26.05
CA SER A 234 11.14 -0.88 25.45
C SER A 234 11.06 -1.12 23.94
N ARG A 235 10.08 -1.87 23.42
CA ARG A 235 10.03 -2.21 21.99
C ARG A 235 9.64 -1.04 21.10
N ILE A 236 8.70 -0.21 21.55
CA ILE A 236 8.28 0.99 20.82
C ILE A 236 9.42 2.01 20.81
N SER A 237 10.07 2.22 21.95
CA SER A 237 11.20 3.14 22.07
C SER A 237 12.40 2.68 21.24
N ILE A 238 12.62 1.36 21.10
CA ILE A 238 13.63 0.79 20.21
C ILE A 238 13.36 1.16 18.75
N ILE A 239 12.16 0.90 18.23
CA ILE A 239 11.80 1.23 16.83
C ILE A 239 11.96 2.72 16.58
N GLN A 240 11.49 3.55 17.52
CA GLN A 240 11.63 5.01 17.43
C GLN A 240 13.08 5.47 17.42
N GLN A 241 13.96 4.88 18.24
CA GLN A 241 15.39 5.21 18.27
C GLN A 241 16.09 4.83 16.97
N ILE A 242 15.82 3.64 16.44
CA ILE A 242 16.37 3.18 15.16
C ILE A 242 15.96 4.13 14.03
N MET A 243 14.68 4.51 13.99
CA MET A 243 14.18 5.44 12.98
C MET A 243 14.77 6.85 13.12
N ALA A 244 14.96 7.33 14.34
CA ALA A 244 15.57 8.64 14.60
C ALA A 244 17.09 8.66 14.30
N ALA A 245 17.74 7.49 14.31
CA ALA A 245 19.15 7.35 13.93
C ALA A 245 19.35 7.34 12.41
N GLU A 246 18.44 6.70 11.66
CA GLU A 246 18.53 6.59 10.19
C GLU A 246 17.95 7.81 9.46
N PHE A 247 16.86 8.39 9.97
CA PHE A 247 16.08 9.41 9.27
C PHE A 247 16.02 10.75 10.00
N SER A 248 15.93 11.84 9.23
CA SER A 248 15.64 13.17 9.77
C SER A 248 14.16 13.30 10.15
N ILE A 249 13.81 12.83 11.33
CA ILE A 249 12.45 12.93 11.87
C ILE A 249 12.16 14.38 12.28
N SER A 250 11.17 15.01 11.64
CA SER A 250 10.81 16.39 11.94
C SER A 250 9.34 16.68 11.63
N TRP A 251 8.77 17.70 12.27
CA TRP A 251 7.41 18.15 11.96
C TRP A 251 7.22 18.60 10.50
N MET A 252 8.31 18.94 9.82
CA MET A 252 8.27 19.27 8.38
C MET A 252 7.89 18.06 7.53
N GLY A 253 8.11 16.83 8.04
CA GLY A 253 7.69 15.59 7.37
C GLY A 253 6.19 15.52 7.08
N PHE A 254 5.35 16.27 7.79
CA PHE A 254 3.92 16.34 7.51
C PHE A 254 3.56 17.27 6.34
N LEU A 255 4.47 18.17 5.92
CA LEU A 255 4.16 19.16 4.88
C LEU A 255 3.87 18.53 3.51
N PRO A 256 4.67 17.58 2.98
CA PRO A 256 4.40 17.00 1.67
C PRO A 256 3.05 16.25 1.59
N PRO A 257 2.69 15.37 2.56
CA PRO A 257 1.36 14.77 2.58
C PRO A 257 0.24 15.81 2.68
N LEU A 258 0.36 16.82 3.55
CA LEU A 258 -0.64 17.88 3.69
C LEU A 258 -0.80 18.70 2.40
N LEU A 259 0.30 18.97 1.69
CA LEU A 259 0.25 19.65 0.40
C LEU A 259 -0.51 18.81 -0.63
N VAL A 260 -0.21 17.52 -0.76
CA VAL A 260 -0.93 16.63 -1.70
C VAL A 260 -2.42 16.61 -1.38
N LEU A 261 -2.78 16.48 -0.10
CA LEU A 261 -4.18 16.53 0.36
C LEU A 261 -4.85 17.88 0.08
N LEU A 262 -4.13 18.98 0.28
CA LEU A 262 -4.64 20.32 -0.02
C LEU A 262 -4.90 20.51 -1.52
N LEU A 263 -3.95 20.14 -2.38
CA LEU A 263 -4.09 20.26 -3.84
C LEU A 263 -5.22 19.36 -4.35
N ALA A 264 -5.39 18.17 -3.76
CA ALA A 264 -6.54 17.30 -4.01
C ALA A 264 -7.87 17.95 -3.58
N ALA A 265 -7.93 18.57 -2.40
CA ALA A 265 -9.10 19.30 -1.93
C ALA A 265 -9.45 20.51 -2.83
N LEU A 266 -8.43 21.15 -3.42
CA LEU A 266 -8.55 22.22 -4.41
C LEU A 266 -8.87 21.70 -5.83
N LYS A 267 -9.09 20.40 -6.01
CA LYS A 267 -9.43 19.75 -7.29
C LYS A 267 -8.37 19.93 -8.39
N ILE A 268 -7.11 20.06 -8.00
CA ILE A 268 -6.00 20.05 -8.97
C ILE A 268 -5.86 18.62 -9.52
N PRO A 269 -5.55 18.43 -10.82
CA PRO A 269 -5.34 17.09 -11.38
C PRO A 269 -4.28 16.30 -10.61
N ALA A 270 -4.47 14.97 -10.52
CA ALA A 270 -3.67 14.09 -9.67
C ALA A 270 -2.16 14.21 -9.94
N ILE A 271 -1.72 14.08 -11.20
CA ILE A 271 -0.29 14.10 -11.56
C ILE A 271 0.40 15.38 -11.05
N PRO A 272 -0.04 16.61 -11.38
CA PRO A 272 0.52 17.83 -10.81
C PRO A 272 0.55 17.88 -9.27
N GLY A 273 -0.52 17.40 -8.61
CA GLY A 273 -0.59 17.38 -7.15
C GLY A 273 0.46 16.48 -6.51
N ILE A 274 0.65 15.29 -7.10
CA ILE A 274 1.64 14.30 -6.67
C ILE A 274 3.06 14.84 -6.93
N VAL A 275 3.32 15.38 -8.13
CA VAL A 275 4.63 15.98 -8.46
C VAL A 275 4.98 17.11 -7.50
N ALA A 276 4.01 17.96 -7.12
CA ALA A 276 4.27 19.03 -6.14
C ALA A 276 4.70 18.47 -4.77
N GLY A 277 4.02 17.42 -4.28
CA GLY A 277 4.42 16.72 -3.06
C GLY A 277 5.80 16.08 -3.16
N MET A 278 6.14 15.51 -4.32
CA MET A 278 7.46 14.93 -4.58
C MET A 278 8.54 15.99 -4.57
N LEU A 279 8.35 17.10 -5.29
CA LEU A 279 9.32 18.19 -5.38
C LEU A 279 9.57 18.85 -4.02
N LEU A 280 8.53 18.97 -3.18
CA LEU A 280 8.71 19.46 -1.82
C LEU A 280 9.58 18.51 -0.99
N ALA A 281 9.34 17.19 -1.09
CA ALA A 281 10.16 16.18 -0.41
C ALA A 281 11.61 16.16 -0.93
N VAL A 282 11.82 16.29 -2.25
CA VAL A 282 13.15 16.47 -2.86
C VAL A 282 13.85 17.71 -2.28
N GLY A 283 13.16 18.85 -2.19
CA GLY A 283 13.70 20.06 -1.58
C GLY A 283 14.07 19.87 -0.11
N MET A 284 13.26 19.12 0.64
CA MET A 284 13.57 18.74 2.02
C MET A 284 14.83 17.87 2.11
N SER A 285 14.96 16.82 1.28
CA SER A 285 16.15 15.98 1.25
C SER A 285 17.42 16.79 0.96
N LEU A 286 17.37 17.68 -0.03
CA LEU A 286 18.51 18.54 -0.37
C LEU A 286 18.86 19.50 0.78
N SER A 287 17.86 20.04 1.48
CA SER A 287 18.08 20.90 2.65
C SER A 287 18.70 20.17 3.85
N GLN A 288 18.52 18.85 3.91
CA GLN A 288 19.16 17.96 4.91
C GLN A 288 20.61 17.60 4.53
N GLY A 289 21.10 18.04 3.36
CA GLY A 289 22.47 17.80 2.90
C GLY A 289 22.64 16.53 2.07
N ILE A 290 21.55 15.85 1.69
CA ILE A 290 21.60 14.67 0.82
C ILE A 290 21.97 15.09 -0.61
N GLY A 291 22.86 14.35 -1.25
CA GLY A 291 23.32 14.63 -2.61
C GLY A 291 22.19 14.51 -3.64
N LEU A 292 22.21 15.36 -4.68
CA LEU A 292 21.22 15.30 -5.76
C LEU A 292 21.20 13.94 -6.47
N GLY A 293 22.37 13.30 -6.62
CA GLY A 293 22.48 11.96 -7.19
C GLY A 293 21.69 10.93 -6.37
N ASP A 294 21.92 10.89 -5.07
CA ASP A 294 21.24 9.96 -4.16
C ASP A 294 19.73 10.18 -4.15
N VAL A 295 19.28 11.44 -4.19
CA VAL A 295 17.84 11.76 -4.28
C VAL A 295 17.26 11.24 -5.59
N LEU A 296 17.91 11.47 -6.73
CA LEU A 296 17.41 11.00 -8.03
C LEU A 296 17.43 9.47 -8.14
N ASP A 297 18.44 8.81 -7.57
CA ASP A 297 18.50 7.36 -7.48
C ASP A 297 17.35 6.82 -6.62
N ALA A 298 17.03 7.46 -5.50
CA ALA A 298 15.89 7.10 -4.67
C ALA A 298 14.54 7.30 -5.39
N LEU A 299 14.42 8.31 -6.26
CA LEU A 299 13.22 8.51 -7.09
C LEU A 299 13.02 7.39 -8.12
N GLN A 300 14.10 6.83 -8.68
CA GLN A 300 14.03 5.79 -9.71
C GLN A 300 13.95 4.38 -9.11
N GLY A 301 14.84 4.07 -8.16
CA GLY A 301 15.03 2.74 -7.59
C GLY A 301 14.34 2.51 -6.24
N GLY A 302 13.79 3.57 -5.64
CA GLY A 302 13.32 3.54 -4.25
C GLY A 302 14.47 3.79 -3.26
N TYR A 303 14.11 4.03 -1.99
CA TYR A 303 15.08 4.23 -0.92
C TYR A 303 15.63 2.90 -0.42
N VAL A 304 16.95 2.80 -0.29
CA VAL A 304 17.62 1.65 0.33
C VAL A 304 18.18 2.09 1.69
N PRO A 305 17.67 1.54 2.81
CA PRO A 305 18.18 1.86 4.14
C PRO A 305 19.61 1.36 4.33
N GLY A 306 20.47 2.22 4.90
CA GLY A 306 21.84 1.89 5.28
C GLY A 306 21.90 1.21 6.65
N LEU A 307 21.58 1.94 7.72
CA LEU A 307 21.68 1.43 9.10
C LEU A 307 20.70 0.28 9.33
N ILE A 308 19.43 0.46 8.92
CA ILE A 308 18.38 -0.55 9.10
C ILE A 308 18.70 -1.82 8.28
N GLY A 309 19.29 -1.67 7.09
CA GLY A 309 19.75 -2.79 6.27
C GLY A 309 20.86 -3.60 6.96
N GLN A 310 21.88 -2.90 7.49
CA GLN A 310 22.97 -3.53 8.25
C GLN A 310 22.49 -4.17 9.56
N MET A 311 21.47 -3.60 10.19
CA MET A 311 20.83 -4.18 11.38
C MET A 311 20.05 -5.46 11.07
N ALA A 312 19.38 -5.52 9.91
CA ALA A 312 18.67 -6.73 9.47
C ALA A 312 19.62 -7.88 9.11
N GLU A 313 20.83 -7.56 8.64
CA GLU A 313 21.85 -8.55 8.26
C GLU A 313 22.74 -9.03 9.41
N SER A 314 22.97 -8.19 10.44
CA SER A 314 24.01 -8.47 11.43
C SER A 314 23.62 -9.42 12.55
N ALA A 315 22.33 -9.56 12.91
CA ALA A 315 21.84 -10.42 14.01
C ALA A 315 22.63 -10.35 15.34
N ASP A 316 23.49 -9.33 15.54
CA ASP A 316 24.41 -9.21 16.66
C ASP A 316 24.07 -7.97 17.48
N MET A 317 23.45 -8.22 18.63
CA MET A 317 22.94 -7.22 19.56
C MET A 317 24.05 -6.39 20.24
N ALA A 318 25.30 -6.87 20.21
CA ALA A 318 26.44 -6.13 20.77
C ALA A 318 26.88 -4.97 19.86
N ALA A 319 26.96 -5.22 18.54
CA ALA A 319 27.24 -4.18 17.54
C ALA A 319 26.14 -3.12 17.50
N LEU A 320 24.89 -3.54 17.73
CA LEU A 320 23.69 -2.68 17.82
C LEU A 320 23.80 -1.61 18.91
N ASN A 321 24.28 -1.99 20.10
CA ASN A 321 24.47 -1.09 21.24
C ASN A 321 25.64 -0.12 21.07
N GLU A 322 26.67 -0.54 20.33
CA GLU A 322 27.85 0.26 20.04
C GLU A 322 27.57 1.31 18.96
N LEU A 323 26.77 0.97 17.94
CA LEU A 323 26.31 1.88 16.87
C LEU A 323 25.33 2.95 17.35
N LEU A 324 24.50 2.66 18.36
CA LEU A 324 23.51 3.59 18.91
C LEU A 324 24.05 4.49 20.04
N GLY A 325 25.38 4.52 20.25
CA GLY A 325 26.02 5.51 21.13
C GLY A 325 25.69 5.38 22.62
N GLY A 326 25.38 4.17 23.09
CA GLY A 326 25.14 3.91 24.52
C GLY A 326 23.76 4.30 25.05
N ALA A 327 22.77 4.53 24.18
CA ALA A 327 21.37 4.61 24.61
C ALA A 327 20.86 3.19 24.96
N ALA A 328 20.88 2.87 26.26
CA ALA A 328 20.35 1.68 26.96
C ALA A 328 20.53 0.30 26.27
N PRO A 329 21.28 -0.66 26.87
CA PRO A 329 21.59 -1.93 26.22
C PRO A 329 20.33 -2.73 25.87
N PHE A 330 20.19 -3.14 24.61
CA PHE A 330 19.19 -4.14 24.21
C PHE A 330 19.33 -5.40 25.07
N ALA A 331 18.27 -5.78 25.77
CA ALA A 331 18.23 -7.02 26.54
C ALA A 331 18.03 -8.21 25.57
N ALA A 332 18.88 -9.24 25.69
CA ALA A 332 18.96 -10.37 24.75
C ALA A 332 17.65 -11.18 24.63
N ASP A 333 16.82 -11.10 25.66
CA ASP A 333 15.54 -11.76 25.84
C ASP A 333 14.36 -11.13 25.05
N ALA A 334 14.57 -10.00 24.37
CA ALA A 334 13.51 -9.31 23.63
C ALA A 334 13.05 -10.04 22.34
N PHE A 335 13.83 -10.97 21.81
CA PHE A 335 13.60 -11.61 20.50
C PHE A 335 13.52 -13.15 20.52
N GLU A 336 13.69 -13.83 21.66
CA GLU A 336 13.72 -15.30 21.72
C GLU A 336 12.34 -16.00 21.57
N ALA A 337 11.25 -15.25 21.40
CA ALA A 337 9.91 -15.82 21.20
C ALA A 337 9.33 -15.42 19.84
N VAL A 338 9.82 -16.07 18.78
CA VAL A 338 9.14 -16.20 17.48
C VAL A 338 8.92 -17.68 17.21
#